data_AF-A0A4Y5ZP07-F1
#
_entry.id   AF-A0A4Y5ZP07-F1
#
_cell.length_a   1.000
_cell.length_b   1.000
_cell.length_c   1.000
_cell.angle_alpha   90.00
_cell.angle_beta   90.00
_cell.angle_gamma   90.00
#
_symmetry.space_group_name_H-M   'P 1'
#
loop_
_entity.id
_entity.type
_entity.pdbx_description
1 polymer ?
#
loop_
_entity_poly.entity_id
_entity_poly.type
_entity_poly.pdbx_seq_one_letter_code
_entity_poly.pdbx_strand_id
1 'polypeptide(L)' 'MGAQFGGKYFAHDIRVIRLPRHGASCPVGMGVSCSADRNIKAKINRDGIWIEKLENNPGKYIPEELRKAGEGKRFAWT' A
#
# COMPACT_ATOMS: atom_id res chain seq x y z
N MET A 1 11.44 -16.37 5.43
CA MET A 1 10.46 -15.71 4.54
C MET A 1 9.07 -15.83 5.15
N GLY A 2 8.20 -14.85 4.86
CA GLY A 2 7.05 -14.50 5.69
C GLY A 2 7.22 -13.07 6.23
N ALA A 3 6.38 -12.61 7.14
CA ALA A 3 6.51 -11.28 7.72
C ALA A 3 7.79 -11.20 8.59
N GLN A 4 8.91 -10.86 7.94
CA GLN A 4 10.29 -10.72 8.42
C GLN A 4 10.92 -12.00 9.00
N PHE A 5 10.33 -12.63 10.01
CA PHE A 5 10.98 -13.70 10.81
C PHE A 5 10.44 -15.12 10.59
N GLY A 6 9.86 -15.39 9.43
CA GLY A 6 9.26 -16.69 9.12
C GLY A 6 7.74 -16.67 9.23
N GLY A 7 7.07 -17.44 8.38
CA GLY A 7 5.62 -17.61 8.41
C GLY A 7 4.96 -17.42 7.05
N LYS A 8 3.63 -17.23 7.05
CA LYS A 8 2.80 -17.25 5.84
C LYS A 8 2.87 -15.95 5.03
N TYR A 9 2.96 -14.80 5.68
CA TYR A 9 2.73 -13.49 5.05
C TYR A 9 4.00 -12.91 4.41
N PHE A 10 4.47 -13.54 3.34
CA PHE A 10 5.65 -13.06 2.58
C PHE A 10 5.31 -11.92 1.61
N ALA A 11 4.13 -11.96 1.01
CA ALA A 11 3.60 -10.91 0.15
C ALA A 11 2.17 -10.57 0.58
N HIS A 12 1.81 -9.29 0.54
CA HIS A 12 0.42 -8.86 0.76
C HIS A 12 -0.47 -9.34 -0.39
N ASP A 13 -0.02 -9.10 -1.62
CA ASP A 13 -0.65 -9.56 -2.84
C ASP A 13 0.38 -9.67 -3.98
N ILE A 14 -0.09 -10.13 -5.16
CA ILE A 14 0.73 -10.25 -6.37
C ILE A 14 0.00 -9.57 -7.52
N ARG A 15 0.76 -8.88 -8.38
CA ARG A 15 0.26 -8.31 -9.64
C ARG A 15 1.13 -8.81 -10.79
N VAL A 16 0.48 -9.36 -11.83
CA VAL A 16 1.14 -9.88 -13.03
C VAL A 16 0.58 -9.16 -14.25
N ILE A 17 1.45 -8.53 -15.04
CA ILE A 17 1.08 -7.81 -16.26
C ILE A 17 1.83 -8.44 -17.43
N ARG A 18 1.08 -8.97 -18.41
CA ARG A 18 1.64 -9.49 -19.65
C ARG A 18 1.59 -8.41 -20.72
N LEU A 19 2.76 -7.97 -21.17
CA LEU A 19 2.88 -6.98 -22.25
C LEU A 19 3.24 -7.64 -23.59
N PRO A 20 2.85 -7.07 -24.74
CA PRO A 20 3.36 -7.53 -26.03
C PRO A 20 4.89 -7.42 -26.09
N ARG A 21 5.53 -8.26 -26.92
CA ARG A 21 6.98 -8.29 -27.07
C ARG A 21 7.36 -8.57 -28.52
N HIS A 22 8.53 -8.09 -28.92
CA HIS A 22 9.15 -8.48 -30.19
C HIS A 22 9.49 -9.98 -30.20
N GLY A 23 9.49 -10.64 -31.36
CA GLY A 23 9.75 -12.09 -31.47
C GLY A 23 11.09 -12.51 -30.87
N ALA A 24 12.12 -11.69 -31.09
CA ALA A 24 13.49 -11.89 -30.59
C ALA A 24 13.75 -11.29 -29.20
N SER A 25 12.73 -10.83 -28.46
CA SER A 25 12.92 -10.20 -27.14
C SER A 25 11.87 -10.71 -26.13
N CYS A 26 12.27 -10.84 -24.87
CA CYS A 26 11.35 -11.20 -23.78
C CYS A 26 11.81 -10.61 -22.44
N PRO A 27 11.62 -9.30 -22.21
CA PRO A 27 11.98 -8.68 -20.94
C PRO A 27 11.07 -9.17 -19.81
N VAL A 28 11.65 -9.37 -18.62
CA VAL A 28 10.94 -9.70 -17.39
C VAL A 28 11.36 -8.70 -16.32
N GLY A 29 10.39 -7.99 -15.74
CA GLY A 29 10.59 -7.09 -14.62
C GLY A 29 9.94 -7.64 -13.36
N MET A 30 10.62 -7.51 -12.23
CA MET A 30 10.10 -7.85 -10.90
C MET A 30 10.37 -6.68 -9.96
N GLY A 31 9.36 -6.29 -9.19
CA GLY A 31 9.43 -5.21 -8.22
C GLY A 31 8.53 -5.48 -7.03
N VAL A 32 8.80 -4.77 -5.94
CA VAL A 32 8.02 -4.85 -4.68
C VAL A 32 7.71 -3.44 -4.19
N SER A 33 6.54 -3.25 -3.58
CA SER A 33 6.32 -2.16 -2.63
C SER A 33 6.59 -2.72 -1.24
N CYS A 34 7.36 -2.00 -0.43
CA CYS A 34 7.72 -2.45 0.92
C CYS A 34 6.64 -2.08 1.93
N SER A 35 6.92 -2.30 3.22
CA SER A 35 6.01 -1.89 4.31
C SER A 35 5.74 -0.39 4.34
N ALA A 36 6.59 0.43 3.72
CA ALA A 36 6.37 1.86 3.52
C ALA A 36 5.79 2.15 2.12
N ASP A 37 4.62 1.56 1.81
CA ASP A 37 3.88 1.77 0.57
C ASP A 37 3.32 3.20 0.50
N ARG A 38 3.97 4.07 -0.29
CA ARG A 38 3.77 5.53 -0.27
C ARG A 38 3.65 6.10 -1.67
N ASN A 39 2.58 5.75 -2.36
CA ASN A 39 2.17 6.37 -3.61
C ASN A 39 0.90 7.23 -3.38
N ILE A 40 0.68 8.26 -4.21
CA ILE A 40 -0.52 9.10 -4.15
C ILE A 40 -0.90 9.56 -5.55
N LYS A 41 -2.15 9.35 -5.95
CA LYS A 41 -2.68 9.84 -7.22
C LYS A 41 -3.23 11.26 -7.07
N ALA A 42 -3.16 12.03 -8.12
CA ALA A 42 -3.78 13.35 -8.21
C ALA A 42 -4.36 13.56 -9.61
N LYS A 43 -5.36 14.43 -9.73
CA LYS A 43 -5.91 14.86 -11.03
C LYS A 43 -6.24 16.35 -10.97
N ILE A 44 -6.11 17.03 -12.10
CA ILE A 44 -6.55 18.41 -12.29
C ILE A 44 -7.58 18.39 -13.41
N ASN A 45 -8.72 19.02 -13.19
CA ASN A 45 -9.77 19.18 -14.20
C ASN A 45 -10.44 20.55 -14.08
N ARG A 46 -11.50 20.82 -14.87
CA ARG A 46 -12.21 22.10 -14.84
C ARG A 46 -12.81 22.44 -13.47
N ASP A 47 -13.03 21.44 -12.62
CA ASP A 47 -13.63 21.58 -11.29
C ASP A 47 -12.58 21.84 -10.21
N GLY A 48 -11.27 21.72 -10.52
CA GLY A 48 -10.18 22.04 -9.61
C GLY A 48 -9.09 20.97 -9.51
N ILE A 49 -8.42 20.95 -8.35
CA ILE A 49 -7.31 20.05 -8.03
C ILE A 49 -7.82 18.97 -7.07
N TRP A 50 -7.52 17.72 -7.40
CA TRP A 50 -7.93 16.56 -6.62
C TRP A 50 -6.71 15.75 -6.23
N ILE A 51 -6.69 15.30 -4.99
CA ILE A 51 -5.68 14.41 -4.45
C ILE A 51 -6.36 13.15 -3.89
N GLU A 52 -5.73 11.99 -4.05
CA GLU A 52 -6.22 10.72 -3.54
C GLU A 52 -6.36 10.78 -2.02
N LYS A 53 -7.54 10.41 -1.53
CA LYS A 53 -7.84 10.39 -0.10
C LYS A 53 -7.26 9.13 0.51
N LEU A 54 -6.27 9.30 1.38
CA LEU A 54 -5.70 8.22 2.20
C LEU A 54 -6.50 8.04 3.51
N GLU A 55 -6.22 6.95 4.22
CA GLU A 55 -6.80 6.70 5.53
C GLU A 55 -6.26 7.69 6.58
N ASN A 56 -7.16 8.37 7.28
CA ASN A 56 -6.81 9.34 8.33
C ASN A 56 -6.94 8.77 9.75
N ASN A 57 -7.52 7.56 9.92
CA ASN A 57 -7.61 6.85 11.20
C ASN A 57 -7.11 5.40 11.05
N PRO A 58 -5.79 5.18 10.88
CA PRO A 58 -5.23 3.84 10.71
C PRO A 58 -5.36 2.97 11.97
N GLY A 59 -5.51 3.59 13.15
CA GLY A 59 -5.67 2.89 14.42
C GLY A 59 -6.85 1.91 14.43
N LYS A 60 -7.89 2.15 13.61
CA LYS A 60 -9.05 1.26 13.47
C LYS A 60 -8.72 -0.14 12.97
N TYR A 61 -7.58 -0.34 12.30
CA TYR A 61 -7.16 -1.63 11.76
C TYR A 61 -6.37 -2.49 12.76
N ILE A 62 -6.06 -1.96 13.95
CA ILE A 62 -5.48 -2.72 15.04
C ILE A 62 -6.59 -3.60 15.65
N PRO A 63 -6.41 -4.93 15.73
CA PRO A 63 -7.37 -5.81 16.41
C PRO A 63 -7.60 -5.37 17.86
N GLU A 64 -8.85 -5.43 18.33
CA GLU A 64 -9.24 -4.90 19.64
C GLU A 64 -8.43 -5.52 20.80
N GLU A 65 -8.17 -6.82 20.71
CA GLU A 65 -7.35 -7.59 21.67
C GLU A 65 -5.90 -7.06 21.79
N LEU A 66 -5.40 -6.42 20.73
CA LEU A 66 -4.04 -5.88 20.65
C LEU A 66 -3.98 -4.37 20.87
N ARG A 67 -5.13 -3.70 20.98
CA ARG A 67 -5.22 -2.25 21.18
C ARG A 67 -4.85 -1.89 22.63
N LYS A 68 -3.55 -1.72 22.89
CA LYS A 68 -3.05 -1.28 24.21
C LYS A 68 -3.09 0.24 24.37
N ALA A 69 -2.89 0.70 25.60
CA ALA A 69 -3.08 2.08 26.08
C ALA A 69 -2.48 3.17 25.16
N GLY A 70 -3.30 3.69 24.24
CA GLY A 70 -2.97 4.84 23.38
C GLY A 70 -2.89 4.54 21.87
N GLU A 71 -2.77 3.28 21.48
CA GLU A 71 -2.62 2.84 20.08
C GLU A 71 -3.98 2.88 19.34
N GLY A 72 -4.40 4.08 18.99
CA GLY A 72 -5.71 4.36 18.40
C GLY A 72 -6.23 5.77 18.69
N LYS A 73 -5.61 6.48 19.65
CA LYS A 73 -5.88 7.89 19.89
C LYS A 73 -5.13 8.72 18.86
N ARG A 74 -5.88 9.32 17.94
CA ARG A 74 -5.36 10.34 17.01
C ARG A 74 -4.98 11.58 17.83
N PHE A 75 -3.84 12.20 17.54
CA PHE A 75 -3.67 13.63 17.78
C PHE A 75 -4.68 14.34 16.88
N ALA A 76 -5.85 14.65 17.45
CA ALA A 76 -6.84 15.47 16.80
C ALA A 76 -6.25 16.88 16.70
N TRP A 77 -5.69 17.22 15.54
CA TRP A 77 -5.69 18.61 15.12
C TRP A 77 -7.17 18.96 14.91
N THR A 78 -7.78 19.55 15.95
CA THR A 78 -8.94 20.41 15.80
C THR A 78 -8.68 21.45 14.72
#